data_AF-A0A7W0QBQ9-F1
#
_entry.id   AF-A0A7W0QBQ9-F1
#
_cell.length_a   1.000
_cell.length_b   1.000
_cell.length_c   1.000
_cell.angle_alpha   90.00
_cell.angle_beta   90.00
_cell.angle_gamma   90.00
#
_symmetry.space_group_name_H-M   'P 1'
#
loop_
_entity.id
_entity.type
_entity.pdbx_description
1 polymer ?
#
loop_
_entity_poly.entity_id
_entity_poly.type
_entity_poly.pdbx_seq_one_letter_code
_entity_poly.pdbx_strand_id
1 'polypeptide(L)'
;MFAFSDPELAEHDVSWLAIRQPGVIRLLERELASPDGDAFAAGLELACRVLGGRTPLGDLRLDHHALAAGMAAVRGGRCDRAMVRSIRDQIDELPIVLTAAEQDAVATVIASIIWAVLDASVRDLDDTLVA
;
A
#
# COMPACT_ATOMS: atom_id res chain seq x y z
N MET A 1 28.79 -9.06 -16.34
CA MET A 1 28.34 -7.73 -16.79
C MET A 1 26.93 -7.56 -16.25
N PHE A 2 26.79 -6.94 -15.08
CA PHE A 2 25.47 -6.69 -14.47
C PHE A 2 25.02 -5.31 -14.96
N ALA A 3 23.93 -5.28 -15.72
CA ALA A 3 23.24 -4.03 -16.01
C ALA A 3 22.61 -3.56 -14.69
N PHE A 4 23.06 -2.41 -14.19
CA PHE A 4 22.36 -1.69 -13.14
C PHE A 4 21.05 -1.20 -13.76
N SER A 5 19.95 -1.83 -13.35
CA SER A 5 18.61 -1.32 -13.63
C SER A 5 18.48 0.09 -13.04
N ASP A 6 17.77 0.95 -13.76
CA ASP A 6 17.47 2.33 -13.40
C ASP A 6 16.99 2.43 -11.94
N PRO A 7 17.63 3.23 -11.06
CA PRO A 7 17.26 3.29 -9.65
C PRO A 7 15.82 3.78 -9.43
N GLU A 8 15.27 4.59 -10.34
CA GLU A 8 13.85 5.03 -10.29
C GLU A 8 12.86 3.90 -10.59
N LEU A 9 13.23 2.91 -11.42
CA LEU A 9 12.39 1.73 -11.66
C LEU A 9 12.48 0.72 -10.51
N ALA A 10 13.58 0.72 -9.76
CA ALA A 10 13.81 -0.23 -8.67
C ALA A 10 12.96 0.06 -7.42
N GLU A 11 12.57 1.32 -7.18
CA GLU A 11 11.72 1.71 -6.03
C GLU A 11 10.24 1.32 -6.23
N HIS A 12 9.85 0.97 -7.45
CA HIS A 12 8.55 0.40 -7.80
C HIS A 12 8.56 -1.12 -7.92
N ASP A 13 9.70 -1.77 -7.64
CA ASP A 13 9.84 -3.22 -7.75
C ASP A 13 9.24 -3.93 -6.52
N VAL A 14 8.53 -5.02 -6.77
CA VAL A 14 8.06 -5.97 -5.75
C VAL A 14 9.18 -6.39 -4.80
N SER A 15 10.39 -6.56 -5.33
CA SER A 15 11.57 -6.93 -4.56
C SER A 15 11.91 -5.86 -3.51
N TRP A 16 11.82 -4.59 -3.87
CA TRP A 16 12.01 -3.47 -2.93
C TRP A 16 10.94 -3.48 -1.85
N LEU A 17 9.67 -3.63 -2.25
CA LEU A 17 8.55 -3.64 -1.31
C LEU A 17 8.68 -4.78 -0.31
N ALA A 18 9.06 -5.99 -0.76
CA ALA A 18 9.23 -7.14 0.10
C ALA A 18 10.37 -6.98 1.13
N ILE A 19 11.47 -6.34 0.72
CA ILE A 19 12.63 -6.09 1.59
C ILE A 19 12.34 -4.98 2.60
N ARG A 20 11.71 -3.88 2.15
CA ARG A 20 11.52 -2.67 2.94
C ARG A 20 10.25 -2.70 3.78
N GLN A 21 9.19 -3.33 3.28
CA GLN A 21 7.85 -3.32 3.87
C GLN A 21 7.27 -4.75 4.02
N PRO A 22 7.94 -5.66 4.76
CA PRO A 22 7.45 -7.02 4.94
C PRO A 22 6.08 -7.08 5.65
N GLY A 23 5.73 -6.06 6.44
CA GLY A 23 4.39 -5.93 7.03
C GLY A 23 3.29 -5.75 5.99
N VAL A 24 3.57 -4.98 4.93
CA VAL A 24 2.63 -4.74 3.82
C VAL A 24 2.40 -6.02 3.04
N ILE A 25 3.47 -6.78 2.72
CA ILE A 25 3.33 -8.08 2.04
C ILE A 25 2.42 -9.02 2.83
N ARG A 26 2.66 -9.16 4.14
CA ARG A 26 1.82 -10.03 4.99
C ARG A 26 0.36 -9.55 5.06
N LEU A 27 0.13 -8.24 5.01
CA LEU A 27 -1.23 -7.69 4.96
C LEU A 27 -1.92 -8.08 3.65
N LEU A 28 -1.24 -7.89 2.51
CA LEU A 28 -1.76 -8.26 1.20
C LEU A 28 -2.06 -9.76 1.14
N GLU A 29 -1.14 -10.61 1.61
CA GLU A 29 -1.34 -12.07 1.66
C GLU A 29 -2.56 -12.44 2.53
N ARG A 30 -2.72 -11.78 3.68
CA ARG A 30 -3.81 -12.11 4.60
C ARG A 30 -5.19 -11.67 4.09
N GLU A 31 -5.26 -10.48 3.48
CA GLU A 31 -6.55 -9.86 3.12
C GLU A 31 -6.95 -10.11 1.67
N LEU A 32 -6.01 -10.42 0.77
CA LEU A 32 -6.23 -10.53 -0.68
C LEU A 32 -5.88 -11.90 -1.26
N ALA A 33 -5.56 -12.90 -0.43
CA ALA A 33 -5.38 -14.26 -0.92
C ALA A 33 -6.68 -14.80 -1.54
N SER A 34 -6.64 -15.02 -2.85
CA SER A 34 -7.69 -15.67 -3.64
C SER A 34 -7.11 -16.87 -4.40
N PRO A 35 -7.94 -17.82 -4.86
CA PRO A 35 -7.49 -18.96 -5.64
C PRO A 35 -6.82 -18.60 -6.99
N ASP A 36 -7.26 -17.52 -7.64
CA ASP A 36 -6.68 -17.01 -8.90
C ASP A 36 -5.47 -16.09 -8.68
N GLY A 37 -5.38 -15.47 -7.49
CA GLY A 37 -4.30 -14.55 -7.13
C GLY A 37 -4.47 -13.14 -7.70
N ASP A 38 -5.57 -12.85 -8.39
CA ASP A 38 -5.76 -11.58 -9.10
C ASP A 38 -5.85 -10.39 -8.13
N ALA A 39 -6.60 -10.56 -7.03
CA ALA A 39 -6.70 -9.54 -5.98
C ALA A 39 -5.34 -9.24 -5.33
N PHE A 40 -4.54 -10.29 -5.08
CA PHE A 40 -3.19 -10.13 -4.52
C PHE A 40 -2.27 -9.41 -5.51
N ALA A 41 -2.28 -9.79 -6.79
CA ALA A 41 -1.47 -9.15 -7.83
C ALA A 41 -1.81 -7.67 -8.00
N ALA A 42 -3.11 -7.34 -8.02
CA ALA A 42 -3.57 -5.95 -8.08
C ALA A 42 -3.18 -5.15 -6.83
N GLY A 43 -3.35 -5.73 -5.64
CA GLY A 43 -2.93 -5.10 -4.39
C GLY A 43 -1.42 -4.89 -4.31
N LEU A 44 -0.63 -5.82 -4.85
CA LEU A 44 0.83 -5.72 -4.88
C LEU A 44 1.30 -4.57 -5.79
N GLU A 45 0.79 -4.51 -7.02
CA GLU A 45 1.08 -3.43 -7.97
C GLU A 45 0.74 -2.05 -7.38
N LEU A 46 -0.46 -1.91 -6.80
CA LEU A 46 -0.89 -0.63 -6.21
C LEU A 46 -0.07 -0.28 -4.95
N ALA A 47 0.31 -1.26 -4.14
CA ALA A 47 1.19 -1.02 -2.99
C ALA A 47 2.57 -0.51 -3.44
N CYS A 48 3.13 -1.08 -4.51
CA CYS A 48 4.37 -0.58 -5.12
C CYS A 48 4.22 0.86 -5.65
N ARG A 49 3.09 1.21 -6.28
CA ARG A 49 2.84 2.60 -6.72
C ARG A 49 2.73 3.56 -5.53
N VAL A 50 1.94 3.20 -4.51
CA VAL A 50 1.70 4.03 -3.32
C VAL A 50 2.97 4.26 -2.51
N LEU A 51 3.81 3.25 -2.34
CA LEU A 51 4.98 3.31 -1.47
C LEU A 51 6.27 3.65 -2.22
N GLY A 52 6.40 3.23 -3.49
CA GLY A 52 7.53 3.57 -4.34
C GLY A 52 7.49 5.01 -4.83
N GLY A 53 6.30 5.60 -5.03
CA GLY A 53 6.16 7.00 -5.47
C GLY A 53 6.39 8.04 -4.36
N ARG A 54 6.69 7.61 -3.14
CA ARG A 54 6.76 8.48 -1.95
C ARG A 54 8.17 8.56 -1.40
N THR A 55 9.17 8.83 -2.23
CA THR A 55 10.52 9.13 -1.76
C THR A 55 10.60 10.62 -1.32
N PRO A 56 11.09 10.96 -0.12
CA PRO A 56 11.63 10.06 0.90
C PRO A 56 10.57 9.80 1.97
N LEU A 57 9.93 8.63 1.93
CA LEU A 57 9.34 8.00 3.11
C LEU A 57 10.42 7.69 4.16
N GLY A 58 11.69 7.96 3.85
CA GLY A 58 12.82 7.68 4.73
C GLY A 58 12.90 6.18 5.02
N ASP A 59 13.33 5.86 6.23
CA ASP A 59 13.27 4.50 6.76
C ASP A 59 11.91 4.17 7.39
N LEU A 60 10.82 4.88 7.04
CA LEU A 60 9.49 4.61 7.59
C LEU A 60 9.06 3.19 7.22
N ARG A 61 9.03 2.32 8.24
CA ARG A 61 8.56 0.95 8.14
C ARG A 61 7.19 0.85 8.77
N LEU A 62 6.21 0.42 7.99
CA LEU A 62 4.87 0.16 8.51
C LEU A 62 4.89 -1.16 9.28
N ASP A 63 4.82 -1.05 10.60
CA ASP A 63 4.69 -2.22 11.46
C ASP A 63 3.25 -2.78 11.43
N HIS A 64 3.08 -3.93 12.08
CA HIS A 64 1.77 -4.59 12.14
C HIS A 64 0.69 -3.75 12.82
N HIS A 65 1.06 -2.94 13.82
CA HIS A 65 0.11 -2.12 14.56
C HIS A 65 -0.41 -0.95 13.73
N ALA A 66 0.47 -0.25 13.00
CA ALA A 66 0.10 0.83 12.10
C ALA A 66 -0.84 0.33 10.99
N LEU A 67 -0.52 -0.81 10.39
CA LEU A 67 -1.36 -1.44 9.35
C LEU A 67 -2.72 -1.90 9.91
N ALA A 68 -2.75 -2.49 11.11
CA ALA A 68 -4.00 -2.89 11.77
C ALA A 68 -4.87 -1.67 12.11
N ALA A 69 -4.27 -0.57 12.58
CA ALA A 69 -4.95 0.69 12.84
C ALA A 69 -5.55 1.28 11.56
N GLY A 70 -4.80 1.26 10.45
CA GLY A 70 -5.29 1.67 9.13
C GLY A 70 -6.51 0.85 8.69
N MET A 71 -6.43 -0.48 8.79
CA MET A 71 -7.56 -1.36 8.47
C MET A 71 -8.79 -1.05 9.32
N ALA A 72 -8.61 -0.83 10.63
CA ALA A 72 -9.70 -0.47 11.52
C ALA A 72 -10.30 0.90 11.18
N ALA A 73 -9.47 1.90 10.83
CA ALA A 73 -9.91 3.24 10.46
C ALA A 73 -10.73 3.23 9.16
N VAL A 74 -10.24 2.56 8.13
CA VAL A 74 -10.93 2.46 6.83
C VAL A 74 -12.24 1.70 6.97
N ARG A 75 -12.25 0.54 7.63
CA ARG A 75 -13.49 -0.22 7.90
C ARG A 75 -14.47 0.54 8.79
N GLY A 76 -13.98 1.38 9.68
CA GLY A 76 -14.77 2.29 10.52
C GLY A 76 -15.30 3.53 9.80
N GLY A 77 -15.07 3.66 8.48
CA GLY A 77 -15.59 4.77 7.68
C GLY A 77 -14.79 6.07 7.78
N ARG A 78 -13.56 6.04 8.29
CA ARG A 78 -12.68 7.21 8.36
C ARG A 78 -11.89 7.48 7.08
N CYS A 79 -12.18 6.74 6.01
CA CYS A 79 -11.55 6.92 4.71
C CYS A 79 -12.32 7.96 3.87
N ASP A 80 -11.60 8.89 3.26
CA ASP A 80 -12.19 9.87 2.34
C ASP A 80 -12.73 9.18 1.07
N ARG A 81 -13.94 9.56 0.65
CA ARG A 81 -14.56 9.03 -0.56
C ARG A 81 -13.79 9.39 -1.83
N ALA A 82 -13.12 10.55 -1.85
CA ALA A 82 -12.29 10.91 -2.99
C ALA A 82 -11.07 9.99 -3.11
N MET A 83 -10.45 9.63 -1.99
CA MET A 83 -9.36 8.65 -1.94
C MET A 83 -9.81 7.28 -2.46
N VAL A 84 -10.93 6.75 -1.97
CA VAL A 84 -11.45 5.45 -2.43
C VAL A 84 -11.77 5.46 -3.92
N ARG A 85 -12.34 6.57 -4.43
CA ARG A 85 -12.58 6.73 -5.87
C ARG A 85 -11.29 6.70 -6.67
N SER A 86 -10.28 7.47 -6.26
CA SER A 86 -8.99 7.49 -6.93
C SER A 86 -8.29 6.13 -6.93
N ILE A 87 -8.45 5.33 -5.86
CA ILE A 87 -7.93 3.96 -5.83
C ILE A 87 -8.68 3.08 -6.83
N ARG A 88 -10.01 3.19 -6.91
CA ARG A 88 -10.81 2.43 -7.88
C ARG A 88 -10.45 2.79 -9.33
N ASP A 89 -10.26 4.07 -9.62
CA ASP A 89 -9.82 4.52 -10.94
C ASP A 89 -8.45 3.87 -11.30
N GLN A 90 -7.52 3.80 -10.34
CA GLN A 90 -6.24 3.10 -10.53
C GLN A 90 -6.36 1.58 -10.69
N ILE A 91 -7.34 0.95 -10.03
CA ILE A 91 -7.64 -0.48 -10.22
C ILE A 91 -8.15 -0.71 -11.65
N ASP A 92 -9.02 0.15 -12.17
CA ASP A 92 -9.60 0.03 -13.50
C ASP A 92 -8.55 0.18 -14.62
N GLU A 93 -7.41 0.82 -14.32
CA GLU A 93 -6.25 0.92 -15.22
C GLU A 93 -5.37 -0.34 -15.22
N LEU A 94 -5.57 -1.29 -14.29
CA LEU A 94 -4.78 -2.50 -14.23
C LEU A 94 -5.20 -3.51 -15.29
N PRO A 95 -4.26 -4.23 -15.93
CA PRO A 95 -4.58 -5.32 -16.84
C PRO A 95 -4.97 -6.61 -16.09
N ILE A 96 -5.77 -6.49 -15.03
CA ILE A 96 -6.21 -7.57 -14.13
C ILE A 96 -7.72 -7.46 -13.98
N VAL A 97 -8.44 -8.58 -14.17
CA VAL A 97 -9.90 -8.60 -14.05
C VAL A 97 -10.25 -8.95 -12.61
N LEU A 98 -10.91 -8.04 -11.90
CA LEU A 98 -11.36 -8.26 -10.54
C LEU A 98 -12.89 -8.40 -10.48
N THR A 99 -13.37 -9.27 -9.61
CA THR A 99 -14.76 -9.23 -9.17
C THR A 99 -15.01 -7.97 -8.33
N ALA A 100 -16.27 -7.58 -8.17
CA ALA A 100 -16.62 -6.43 -7.33
C ALA A 100 -16.14 -6.60 -5.87
N ALA A 101 -16.18 -7.82 -5.34
CA ALA A 101 -15.72 -8.13 -3.99
C ALA A 101 -14.19 -7.98 -3.86
N GLU A 102 -13.44 -8.40 -4.87
CA GLU A 102 -11.99 -8.25 -4.90
C GLU A 102 -11.57 -6.80 -5.08
N GLN A 103 -12.25 -6.05 -5.96
CA GLN A 103 -12.02 -4.62 -6.13
C GLN A 103 -12.24 -3.86 -4.80
N ASP A 104 -13.31 -4.18 -4.06
CA ASP A 104 -13.57 -3.58 -2.75
C ASP A 104 -12.52 -4.00 -1.70
N ALA A 105 -12.08 -5.25 -1.71
CA ALA A 105 -11.02 -5.73 -0.82
C ALA A 105 -9.69 -5.01 -1.11
N VAL A 106 -9.26 -4.95 -2.37
CA VAL A 106 -8.06 -4.24 -2.83
C VAL A 106 -8.16 -2.76 -2.43
N ALA A 107 -9.27 -2.09 -2.75
CA ALA A 107 -9.44 -0.68 -2.40
C ALA A 107 -9.35 -0.43 -0.89
N THR A 108 -9.94 -1.32 -0.07
CA THR A 108 -9.87 -1.25 1.39
C THR A 108 -8.43 -1.40 1.90
N VAL A 109 -7.70 -2.38 1.40
CA VAL A 109 -6.32 -2.65 1.83
C VAL A 109 -5.38 -1.52 1.43
N ILE A 110 -5.48 -1.03 0.18
CA ILE A 110 -4.66 0.08 -0.30
C ILE A 110 -4.97 1.37 0.46
N ALA A 111 -6.25 1.68 0.70
CA ALA A 111 -6.64 2.82 1.53
C ALA A 111 -6.06 2.71 2.95
N SER A 112 -6.00 1.51 3.50
CA SER A 112 -5.47 1.26 4.85
C SER A 112 -3.97 1.46 4.92
N ILE A 113 -3.24 1.05 3.87
CA ILE A 113 -1.79 1.33 3.73
C ILE A 113 -1.57 2.83 3.63
N ILE A 114 -2.32 3.54 2.78
CA ILE A 114 -2.21 5.00 2.65
C ILE A 114 -2.47 5.68 3.99
N TRP A 115 -3.52 5.27 4.70
CA TRP A 115 -3.85 5.79 6.02
C TRP A 115 -2.71 5.58 7.01
N ALA A 116 -2.15 4.36 7.07
CA ALA A 116 -1.06 4.02 7.98
C ALA A 116 0.20 4.86 7.70
N VAL A 117 0.50 5.12 6.43
CA VAL A 117 1.59 6.05 6.05
C VAL A 117 1.31 7.46 6.56
N LEU A 118 0.12 8.00 6.31
CA LEU A 118 -0.23 9.37 6.74
C LEU A 118 -0.18 9.52 8.26
N ASP A 119 -0.76 8.57 9.00
CA ASP A 119 -0.74 8.56 10.48
C ASP A 119 0.69 8.49 11.03
N ALA A 120 1.54 7.62 10.45
CA ALA A 120 2.92 7.50 10.89
C ALA A 120 3.77 8.73 10.54
N SER A 121 3.56 9.33 9.36
CA SER A 121 4.22 10.60 8.98
C SER A 121 3.83 11.77 9.87
N VAL A 122 2.57 11.84 10.31
CA VAL A 122 2.13 12.88 11.26
C VAL A 122 2.83 12.71 12.61
N ARG A 123 2.95 11.47 13.11
CA ARG A 123 3.64 11.20 14.38
C ARG A 123 5.12 11.54 14.33
N ASP A 124 5.80 11.17 13.23
CA ASP A 124 7.23 11.49 13.04
C ASP A 124 7.47 13.01 12.99
N LEU A 125 6.56 13.75 12.34
CA LEU A 125 6.59 15.22 12.34
C LEU A 125 6.39 15.80 13.73
N ASP A 126 5.41 15.31 14.49
CA ASP A 126 5.15 15.75 15.86
C ASP A 126 6.38 15.50 16.77
N ASP A 127 7.00 14.33 16.67
CA ASP A 127 8.21 13.99 17.42
C ASP A 127 9.39 14.91 17.06
N THR A 128 9.54 15.28 15.79
CA THR A 128 10.59 16.21 15.33
C THR A 128 10.36 17.65 15.82
N LEU A 129 9.10 18.09 15.95
CA LEU A 129 8.77 19.45 16.40
C LEU A 129 8.89 19.63 17.92
N VAL A 130 8.86 18.54 18.69
CA VAL A 130 8.96 18.54 20.16
C VAL A 130 10.41 18.38 20.64
N ALA A 131 11.32 17.91 19.77
CA ALA A 131 12.76 17.73 20.05
C ALA A 131 13.58 19.04 19.94
#